data_AF-A0A849EMP7-F1
#
_entry.id   AF-A0A849EMP7-F1
#
_cell.length_a   1.000
_cell.length_b   1.000
_cell.length_c   1.000
_cell.angle_alpha   90.00
_cell.angle_beta   90.00
_cell.angle_gamma   90.00
#
_symmetry.space_group_name_H-M   'P 1'
#
loop_
_entity.id
_entity.type
_entity.pdbx_description
1 polymer ?
#
loop_
_entity_poly.entity_id
_entity_poly.type
_entity_poly.pdbx_seq_one_letter_code
_entity_poly.pdbx_strand_id
1 'polypeptide(L)'
;MQYLPNIIFALLLILGIGFFTRNVRKLRRNILLGREIDLTDNKSQRWNKMARIALGQSKMVVRPISGIMHVIVYVGFIIINIEVLEIIIDGLLGTHRIFAPLGSLYNILIATFEILALLVIVAVVVFWLRRNALKLSRFIKPEMKGWPKSDANWILYIEVILMG
;
A
#
# COMPACT_ATOMS: atom_id res chain seq x y z
N MET A 1 15.98 31.30 -3.58
CA MET A 1 14.79 30.58 -4.11
C MET A 1 15.06 29.12 -4.51
N GLN A 2 16.31 28.64 -4.55
CA GLN A 2 16.66 27.27 -4.98
C GLN A 2 16.28 26.17 -3.97
N TYR A 3 16.24 26.47 -2.66
CA TYR A 3 15.93 25.51 -1.61
C TYR A 3 14.48 25.56 -1.10
N LEU A 4 13.68 26.52 -1.59
CA LEU A 4 12.30 26.69 -1.14
C LEU A 4 11.45 25.40 -1.38
N PRO A 5 11.55 24.72 -2.53
CA PRO A 5 10.84 23.46 -2.75
C PRO A 5 11.26 22.36 -1.78
N ASN A 6 12.56 22.19 -1.53
CA ASN A 6 13.11 21.19 -0.61
C ASN A 6 12.65 21.44 0.84
N ILE A 7 12.63 22.70 1.26
CA ILE A 7 12.17 23.08 2.61
C ILE A 7 10.68 22.78 2.77
N ILE A 8 9.86 23.14 1.78
CA ILE A 8 8.43 22.83 1.78
C ILE A 8 8.22 21.32 1.80
N PHE A 9 8.94 20.57 0.96
CA PHE A 9 8.87 19.12 0.92
C PHE A 9 9.26 18.49 2.26
N ALA A 10 10.37 18.92 2.87
CA ALA A 10 10.83 18.45 4.17
C ALA A 10 9.79 18.73 5.28
N LEU A 11 9.19 19.92 5.28
CA LEU A 11 8.13 20.27 6.24
C LEU A 11 6.89 19.38 6.06
N LEU A 12 6.44 19.17 4.82
CA LEU A 12 5.31 18.29 4.53
C LEU A 12 5.60 16.84 4.92
N LEU A 13 6.82 16.34 4.66
CA LEU A 13 7.26 15.01 5.03
C LEU A 13 7.26 14.82 6.55
N ILE A 14 7.83 15.78 7.30
CA ILE A 14 7.85 15.76 8.77
C ILE A 14 6.43 15.79 9.34
N LEU A 15 5.57 16.67 8.83
CA LEU A 15 4.17 16.77 9.27
C LEU A 15 3.40 15.49 8.97
N GLY A 16 3.60 14.91 7.77
CA GLY A 16 2.99 13.64 7.36
C GLY A 16 3.41 12.48 8.26
N ILE A 17 4.72 12.29 8.47
CA ILE A 17 5.27 11.24 9.35
C ILE A 17 4.81 11.46 10.80
N GLY A 18 4.81 12.70 11.27
CA GLY A 18 4.35 13.06 12.62
C GLY A 18 2.88 12.72 12.83
N PHE A 19 2.02 13.07 11.87
CA PHE A 19 0.59 12.74 11.89
C PHE A 19 0.35 11.24 11.84
N PHE A 20 1.02 10.52 10.94
CA PHE A 20 0.95 9.06 10.83
C PHE A 20 1.35 8.39 12.15
N THR A 21 2.51 8.78 12.69
CA THR A 21 3.03 8.25 13.97
C THR A 21 2.05 8.50 15.12
N ARG A 22 1.43 9.68 15.19
CA ARG A 22 0.41 9.98 16.22
C ARG A 22 -0.80 9.06 16.10
N ASN A 23 -1.27 8.77 14.89
CA ASN A 23 -2.41 7.86 14.69
C ASN A 23 -2.06 6.41 15.01
N VAL A 24 -0.86 5.93 14.61
CA VAL A 24 -0.38 4.59 14.99
C VAL A 24 -0.25 4.45 16.50
N ARG A 25 0.25 5.48 17.21
CA ARG A 25 0.32 5.48 18.68
C ARG A 25 -1.07 5.42 19.33
N LYS A 26 -2.05 6.17 18.80
CA LYS A 26 -3.45 6.08 19.27
C LYS A 26 -4.02 4.67 19.06
N LEU A 27 -3.80 4.08 17.89
CA LEU A 27 -4.25 2.71 17.59
C LEU A 27 -3.61 1.70 18.54
N ARG A 28 -2.28 1.75 18.70
CA ARG A 28 -1.54 0.88 19.64
C ARG A 28 -2.07 1.03 21.06
N ARG A 29 -2.28 2.26 21.54
CA ARG A 29 -2.85 2.52 22.86
C ARG A 29 -4.21 1.84 23.02
N ASN A 30 -5.10 2.00 22.03
CA ASN A 30 -6.44 1.42 22.10
C ASN A 30 -6.42 -0.12 22.08
N ILE A 31 -5.50 -0.73 21.32
CA ILE A 31 -5.30 -2.18 21.32
C ILE A 31 -4.83 -2.66 22.70
N LEU A 32 -3.90 -1.95 23.32
CA LEU A 32 -3.34 -2.28 24.65
C LEU A 32 -4.31 -2.02 25.81
N LEU A 33 -5.39 -1.26 25.61
CA LEU A 33 -6.49 -1.15 26.58
C LEU A 33 -7.42 -2.39 26.57
N GLY A 34 -7.25 -3.29 25.60
CA GLY A 34 -7.97 -4.55 25.55
C GLY A 34 -7.59 -5.50 26.70
N ARG A 35 -8.34 -6.60 26.83
CA ARG A 35 -8.07 -7.62 27.84
C ARG A 35 -6.71 -8.29 27.58
N GLU A 36 -5.90 -8.40 28.63
CA GLU A 36 -4.67 -9.20 28.57
C GLU A 36 -5.03 -10.67 28.33
N ILE A 37 -4.45 -11.24 27.28
CA ILE A 37 -4.58 -12.66 26.93
C ILE A 37 -3.18 -13.24 27.02
N ASP A 38 -3.01 -14.35 27.72
CA ASP A 38 -1.75 -15.07 27.70
C ASP A 38 -1.56 -15.73 26.33
N LEU A 39 -0.48 -15.34 25.66
CA LEU A 39 -0.14 -15.73 24.30
C LEU A 39 1.23 -16.42 24.25
N THR A 40 1.75 -16.85 25.40
CA THR A 40 3.08 -17.46 25.53
C THR A 40 3.17 -18.86 24.93
N ASP A 41 2.05 -19.57 24.81
CA ASP A 41 2.02 -20.93 24.27
C ASP A 41 2.11 -20.99 22.73
N ASN A 42 2.77 -22.05 22.24
CA ASN A 42 2.83 -22.46 20.83
C ASN A 42 3.27 -21.35 19.84
N LYS A 43 4.28 -20.54 20.21
CA LYS A 43 4.80 -19.43 19.39
C LYS A 43 5.10 -19.84 17.93
N SER A 44 5.79 -20.96 17.72
CA SER A 44 6.17 -21.44 16.38
C SER A 44 4.96 -21.66 15.47
N GLN A 45 3.92 -22.33 15.97
CA GLN A 45 2.69 -22.57 15.20
C GLN A 45 2.00 -21.26 14.81
N ARG A 46 2.03 -20.26 15.71
CA ARG A 46 1.41 -18.95 15.47
C ARG A 46 2.16 -18.12 14.45
N TRP A 47 3.48 -18.11 14.51
CA TRP A 47 4.32 -17.47 13.50
C TRP A 47 4.12 -18.11 12.13
N ASN A 48 4.09 -19.44 12.06
CA ASN A 48 3.79 -20.17 10.82
C ASN A 48 2.40 -19.84 10.28
N LYS A 49 1.38 -19.81 11.15
CA LYS A 49 0.01 -19.45 10.76
C LYS A 49 -0.07 -18.00 10.29
N MET A 50 0.60 -17.07 10.98
CA MET A 50 0.66 -15.67 10.59
C MET A 50 1.35 -15.50 9.24
N ALA A 51 2.54 -16.08 9.04
CA ALA A 51 3.24 -16.03 7.76
C ALA A 51 2.39 -16.59 6.61
N ARG A 52 1.74 -17.75 6.80
CA ARG A 52 0.87 -18.36 5.79
C ARG A 52 -0.36 -17.53 5.43
N ILE A 53 -0.91 -16.79 6.39
CA ILE A 53 -2.12 -15.97 6.16
C ILE A 53 -1.74 -14.59 5.65
N ALA A 54 -0.78 -13.93 6.29
CA ALA A 54 -0.39 -12.55 6.02
C ALA A 54 0.49 -12.42 4.77
N LEU A 55 1.51 -13.26 4.62
CA LEU A 55 2.41 -13.23 3.45
C LEU A 55 1.83 -14.10 2.31
N GLY A 56 1.33 -15.28 2.64
CA GLY A 56 0.81 -16.22 1.64
C GLY A 56 -0.57 -15.86 1.06
N GLN A 57 -1.25 -14.84 1.60
CA GLN A 57 -2.59 -14.39 1.15
C GLN A 57 -3.59 -15.55 0.93
N SER A 58 -3.46 -16.61 1.73
CA SER A 58 -4.09 -17.92 1.48
C SER A 58 -5.61 -17.90 1.35
N LYS A 59 -6.28 -16.86 1.85
CA LYS A 59 -7.74 -16.66 1.71
C LYS A 59 -8.13 -16.00 0.39
N MET A 60 -7.27 -15.19 -0.23
CA MET A 60 -7.56 -14.49 -1.48
C MET A 60 -7.28 -15.36 -2.70
N VAL A 61 -6.27 -16.24 -2.63
CA VAL A 61 -5.87 -17.13 -3.73
C VAL A 61 -6.90 -18.24 -3.99
N VAL A 62 -7.84 -18.49 -3.07
CA VAL A 62 -8.98 -19.41 -3.26
C VAL A 62 -9.81 -19.03 -4.49
N ARG A 63 -9.86 -17.75 -4.86
CA ARG A 63 -10.48 -17.28 -6.10
C ARG A 63 -9.39 -16.85 -7.07
N PRO A 64 -9.03 -17.67 -8.07
CA PRO A 64 -7.79 -17.51 -8.84
C PRO A 64 -7.66 -16.13 -9.50
N ILE A 65 -8.74 -15.62 -10.11
CA ILE A 65 -8.73 -14.30 -10.77
C ILE A 65 -8.43 -13.18 -9.76
N SER A 66 -9.13 -13.16 -8.62
CA SER A 66 -8.92 -12.15 -7.58
C SER A 66 -7.56 -12.30 -6.90
N GLY A 67 -7.08 -13.53 -6.74
CA GLY A 67 -5.78 -13.84 -6.17
C GLY A 67 -4.65 -13.32 -7.04
N ILE A 68 -4.68 -13.60 -8.34
CA ILE A 68 -3.67 -13.13 -9.31
C ILE A 68 -3.62 -11.60 -9.32
N MET A 69 -4.77 -10.93 -9.43
CA MET A 69 -4.82 -9.47 -9.39
C MET A 69 -4.25 -8.91 -8.08
N HIS A 70 -4.53 -9.54 -6.94
CA HIS A 70 -3.99 -9.07 -5.66
C HIS A 70 -2.47 -9.30 -5.55
N VAL A 71 -1.94 -10.40 -6.09
CA VAL A 71 -0.48 -10.65 -6.13
C VAL A 71 0.22 -9.61 -7.01
N ILE A 72 -0.35 -9.26 -8.16
CA ILE A 72 0.16 -8.18 -9.03
C ILE A 72 0.24 -6.88 -8.24
N VAL A 73 -0.85 -6.50 -7.56
CA VAL A 73 -0.91 -5.27 -6.76
C VAL A 73 0.11 -5.31 -5.61
N TYR A 74 0.21 -6.44 -4.90
CA TYR A 74 1.14 -6.63 -3.79
C TYR A 74 2.61 -6.51 -4.22
N VAL A 75 3.00 -7.19 -5.30
CA VAL A 75 4.35 -7.13 -5.86
C VAL A 75 4.65 -5.73 -6.39
N GLY A 76 3.70 -5.11 -7.09
CA GLY A 76 3.80 -3.73 -7.56
C GLY A 76 4.12 -2.77 -6.42
N PHE A 77 3.38 -2.84 -5.31
CA PHE A 77 3.64 -1.99 -4.15
C PHE A 77 5.01 -2.24 -3.51
N ILE A 78 5.44 -3.49 -3.34
CA ILE A 78 6.77 -3.79 -2.78
C ILE A 78 7.87 -3.15 -3.63
N ILE A 79 7.78 -3.32 -4.94
CA ILE A 79 8.80 -2.88 -5.88
C ILE A 79 8.81 -1.35 -5.99
N ILE A 80 7.64 -0.70 -6.07
CA ILE A 80 7.49 0.76 -6.14
C ILE A 80 7.94 1.47 -4.85
N ASN A 81 7.95 0.80 -3.69
CA ASN A 81 8.53 1.41 -2.49
C ASN A 81 10.01 1.79 -2.68
N ILE A 82 10.74 1.10 -3.57
CA ILE A 82 12.12 1.47 -3.93
C ILE A 82 12.14 2.82 -4.68
N GLU A 83 11.19 3.02 -5.60
CA GLU A 83 11.00 4.31 -6.31
C GLU A 83 10.61 5.43 -5.36
N VAL A 84 9.70 5.15 -4.43
CA VAL A 84 9.29 6.13 -3.40
C VAL A 84 10.48 6.56 -2.53
N LEU A 85 11.40 5.65 -2.23
CA LEU A 85 12.64 6.01 -1.53
C LEU A 85 13.52 6.95 -2.36
N GLU A 86 13.65 6.70 -3.67
CA GLU A 86 14.35 7.61 -4.59
C GLU A 86 13.71 9.00 -4.56
N ILE A 87 12.39 9.08 -4.72
CA ILE A 87 11.62 10.34 -4.72
C ILE A 87 11.80 11.11 -3.40
N ILE A 88 11.78 10.43 -2.26
CA ILE A 88 11.97 11.07 -0.94
C ILE A 88 13.39 11.65 -0.84
N ILE A 89 14.41 10.89 -1.25
CA ILE A 89 15.80 11.34 -1.17
C ILE A 89 16.04 12.50 -2.12
N ASP A 90 15.56 12.39 -3.37
CA ASP A 90 15.65 13.44 -4.38
C ASP A 90 14.93 14.72 -3.94
N GLY A 91 13.73 14.60 -3.36
CA GLY A 91 12.98 15.74 -2.84
C GLY A 91 13.67 16.46 -1.66
N LEU A 92 14.44 15.72 -0.85
CA LEU A 92 15.21 16.31 0.26
C LEU A 92 16.51 16.95 -0.23
N LEU A 93 17.28 16.24 -1.06
CA LEU A 93 18.61 16.66 -1.51
C LEU A 93 18.58 17.60 -2.72
N GLY A 94 17.44 17.69 -3.43
CA GLY A 94 17.33 18.46 -4.67
C GLY A 94 18.05 17.81 -5.84
N THR A 95 18.30 16.50 -5.74
CA THR A 95 18.88 15.69 -6.80
C THR A 95 17.79 15.20 -7.74
N HIS A 96 18.19 14.75 -8.93
CA HIS A 96 17.31 14.05 -9.86
C HIS A 96 17.90 12.67 -10.13
N ARG A 97 17.15 11.63 -9.80
CA ARG A 97 17.48 10.22 -10.01
C ARG A 97 18.78 9.82 -9.33
N ILE A 98 18.82 9.88 -8.00
CA ILE A 98 20.03 9.51 -7.24
C ILE A 98 20.50 8.06 -7.50
N PHE A 99 19.62 7.19 -8.01
CA PHE A 99 19.98 5.81 -8.40
C PHE A 99 20.41 5.66 -9.86
N ALA A 100 20.39 6.73 -10.68
CA ALA A 100 20.88 6.72 -12.05
C ALA A 100 22.32 6.19 -12.23
N PRO A 101 23.28 6.39 -11.29
CA PRO A 101 24.61 5.81 -11.40
C PRO A 101 24.66 4.27 -11.43
N LEU A 102 23.56 3.57 -11.13
CA LEU A 102 23.44 2.11 -11.30
C LEU A 102 23.42 1.68 -12.78
N GLY A 103 23.33 2.63 -13.72
CA GLY A 103 23.50 2.38 -15.15
C GLY A 103 22.43 1.45 -15.74
N SER A 104 22.83 0.33 -16.35
CA SER A 104 21.90 -0.59 -17.01
C SER A 104 20.89 -1.22 -16.05
N LEU A 105 21.26 -1.42 -14.77
CA LEU A 105 20.34 -1.94 -13.76
C LEU A 105 19.22 -0.94 -13.45
N TYR A 106 19.50 0.36 -13.46
CA TYR A 106 18.51 1.41 -13.26
C TYR A 106 17.47 1.41 -14.39
N ASN A 107 17.91 1.27 -15.64
CA ASN A 107 17.01 1.22 -16.79
C ASN A 107 16.06 0.01 -16.73
N ILE A 108 16.56 -1.16 -16.30
CA ILE A 108 15.73 -2.34 -16.08
C ILE A 108 14.72 -2.11 -14.96
N LEU A 109 15.16 -1.46 -13.87
CA LEU A 109 14.31 -1.16 -12.72
C LEU A 109 13.16 -0.22 -13.09
N ILE A 110 13.44 0.89 -13.79
CA ILE A 110 12.43 1.83 -14.27
C ILE A 110 11.46 1.17 -15.25
N ALA A 111 11.96 0.41 -16.23
CA ALA A 111 11.09 -0.31 -17.16
C ALA A 111 10.19 -1.32 -16.43
N THR A 112 10.70 -1.95 -15.37
CA THR A 112 9.91 -2.86 -14.52
C THR A 112 8.84 -2.10 -13.75
N PHE A 113 9.14 -0.90 -13.22
CA PHE A 113 8.17 -0.05 -12.54
C PHE A 113 7.02 0.35 -13.48
N GLU A 114 7.32 0.79 -14.71
CA GLU A 114 6.31 1.19 -15.68
C GLU A 114 5.35 0.04 -16.04
N ILE A 115 5.89 -1.16 -16.30
CA ILE A 115 5.08 -2.34 -16.59
C ILE A 115 4.23 -2.72 -15.39
N LEU A 116 4.81 -2.72 -14.18
CA LEU A 116 4.07 -3.06 -12.96
C LEU A 116 3.00 -2.02 -12.64
N ALA A 117 3.28 -0.73 -12.79
CA ALA A 117 2.31 0.35 -12.58
C ALA A 117 1.11 0.18 -13.51
N LEU A 118 1.34 -0.12 -14.79
CA LEU A 118 0.27 -0.42 -15.74
C LEU A 118 -0.56 -1.63 -15.29
N LEU A 119 0.09 -2.73 -14.88
CA LEU A 119 -0.61 -3.92 -14.40
C LEU A 119 -1.41 -3.66 -13.11
N VAL A 120 -0.89 -2.83 -12.20
CA VAL A 120 -1.58 -2.39 -10.97
C VAL A 120 -2.81 -1.57 -11.34
N ILE A 121 -2.69 -0.59 -12.24
CA ILE A 121 -3.84 0.21 -12.71
C ILE A 121 -4.93 -0.69 -13.27
N VAL A 122 -4.57 -1.65 -14.14
CA VAL A 122 -5.54 -2.61 -14.69
C VAL A 122 -6.23 -3.40 -13.57
N ALA A 123 -5.47 -3.93 -12.61
CA ALA A 123 -6.02 -4.68 -11.48
C ALA A 123 -6.96 -3.81 -10.61
N VAL A 124 -6.57 -2.57 -10.31
CA VAL A 124 -7.35 -1.60 -9.53
C VAL A 124 -8.64 -1.24 -10.26
N VAL A 125 -8.58 -0.97 -11.57
CA VAL A 125 -9.78 -0.71 -12.39
C VAL A 125 -10.74 -1.91 -12.34
N VAL A 126 -10.24 -3.14 -12.48
CA VAL A 126 -11.08 -4.35 -12.38
C VAL A 126 -11.69 -4.48 -10.98
N PHE A 127 -10.92 -4.24 -9.91
CA PHE A 127 -11.46 -4.23 -8.55
C PHE A 127 -12.51 -3.15 -8.34
N TRP A 128 -12.30 -1.98 -8.94
CA TRP A 128 -13.18 -0.83 -8.83
C TRP A 128 -14.50 -1.06 -9.57
N LEU A 129 -14.45 -1.58 -10.79
CA LEU A 129 -15.60 -2.03 -11.56
C LEU A 129 -16.37 -3.14 -10.84
N ARG A 130 -15.66 -4.16 -10.33
CA ARG A 130 -16.28 -5.24 -9.55
C ARG A 130 -16.99 -4.73 -8.30
N ARG A 131 -16.50 -3.64 -7.69
CA ARG A 131 -17.09 -3.07 -6.48
C ARG A 131 -18.32 -2.22 -6.76
N ASN A 132 -18.27 -1.36 -7.79
CA ASN A 132 -19.32 -0.37 -8.03
C ASN A 132 -20.28 -0.72 -9.18
N ALA A 133 -19.81 -1.41 -10.22
CA ALA A 133 -20.64 -1.81 -11.36
C ALA A 133 -21.34 -3.15 -11.11
N LEU A 134 -20.65 -4.15 -10.56
CA LEU A 134 -21.27 -5.44 -10.24
C LEU A 134 -22.05 -5.34 -8.92
N LYS A 135 -23.38 -5.42 -9.02
CA LYS A 135 -24.33 -5.38 -7.89
C LYS A 135 -24.31 -6.66 -7.04
N LEU A 136 -23.16 -6.99 -6.46
CA LEU A 136 -23.02 -8.16 -5.59
C LEU A 136 -23.75 -7.93 -4.26
N SER A 137 -24.51 -8.92 -3.80
CA SER A 137 -25.33 -8.84 -2.58
C SER A 137 -24.53 -8.38 -1.35
N ARG A 138 -23.29 -8.85 -1.20
CA ARG A 138 -22.36 -8.45 -0.13
C ARG A 138 -22.08 -6.95 -0.09
N PHE A 139 -22.11 -6.24 -1.21
CA PHE A 139 -21.78 -4.81 -1.29
C PHE A 139 -23.01 -3.89 -1.15
N ILE A 140 -24.22 -4.44 -1.13
CA ILE A 140 -25.49 -3.70 -1.11
C ILE A 140 -26.18 -3.81 0.27
N LYS A 141 -25.64 -4.61 1.19
CA LYS A 141 -26.20 -4.78 2.53
C LYS A 141 -26.27 -3.44 3.30
N PRO A 142 -27.23 -3.27 4.22
CA PRO A 142 -27.35 -2.06 5.05
C PRO A 142 -26.08 -1.72 5.82
N GLU A 143 -25.32 -2.73 6.26
CA GLU A 143 -24.04 -2.62 6.97
C GLU A 143 -22.94 -1.93 6.13
N MET A 144 -23.08 -1.87 4.82
CA MET A 144 -22.13 -1.23 3.91
C MET A 144 -22.45 0.25 3.66
N LYS A 145 -23.55 0.80 4.22
CA LYS A 145 -23.89 2.22 4.05
C LYS A 145 -22.89 3.13 4.78
N GLY A 146 -22.49 4.22 4.14
CA GLY A 146 -21.60 5.23 4.73
C GLY A 146 -20.11 4.89 4.56
N TRP A 147 -19.37 4.98 5.67
CA TRP A 147 -17.90 4.95 5.70
C TRP A 147 -17.26 3.71 5.04
N PRO A 148 -17.72 2.46 5.28
CA PRO A 148 -17.07 1.27 4.71
C PRO A 148 -17.11 1.20 3.18
N LYS A 149 -18.12 1.84 2.56
CA LYS A 149 -18.22 1.92 1.10
C LYS A 149 -17.28 2.99 0.55
N SER A 150 -17.27 4.17 1.17
CA SER A 150 -16.41 5.27 0.71
C SER A 150 -14.93 4.96 0.95
N ASP A 151 -14.56 4.42 2.11
CA ASP A 151 -13.17 4.06 2.47
C ASP A 151 -12.52 3.17 1.41
N ALA A 152 -13.20 2.10 1.02
CA ALA A 152 -12.67 1.19 0.01
C ALA A 152 -12.65 1.78 -1.42
N ASN A 153 -13.47 2.78 -1.73
CA ASN A 153 -13.37 3.51 -2.99
C ASN A 153 -12.23 4.54 -2.94
N TRP A 154 -12.00 5.17 -1.78
CA TRP A 154 -10.88 6.08 -1.56
C TRP A 154 -9.55 5.38 -1.74
N ILE A 155 -9.40 4.16 -1.20
CA ILE A 155 -8.18 3.37 -1.40
C ILE A 155 -7.94 3.15 -2.90
N LEU A 156 -8.91 2.61 -3.64
CA LEU A 156 -8.76 2.36 -5.09
C LEU A 156 -8.46 3.65 -5.88
N TYR A 157 -9.10 4.77 -5.51
CA TYR A 157 -8.84 6.07 -6.14
C TYR A 157 -7.41 6.57 -5.88
N ILE A 158 -6.94 6.47 -4.63
CA ILE A 158 -5.57 6.84 -4.25
C ILE A 158 -4.56 5.95 -4.98
N GLU A 159 -4.82 4.64 -5.08
CA GLU A 159 -3.96 3.72 -5.82
C GLU A 159 -3.84 4.10 -7.31
N VAL A 160 -4.93 4.54 -7.95
CA VAL A 160 -4.86 5.05 -9.34
C VAL A 160 -4.01 6.32 -9.42
N ILE A 161 -4.20 7.27 -8.50
CA ILE A 161 -3.40 8.51 -8.49
C ILE A 161 -1.92 8.24 -8.24
N LEU A 162 -1.59 7.30 -7.37
CA LEU A 162 -0.20 6.98 -7.05
C LEU A 162 0.53 6.28 -8.21
N MET A 163 -0.21 5.65 -9.13
CA MET A 163 0.34 4.85 -10.22
C MET A 163 0.29 5.56 -11.58
N GLY A 164 -0.43 6.68 -11.69
CA GLY A 164 -0.68 7.39 -12.95
C GLY A 164 -0.28 8.85 -12.95
#